data_AF-A0AAE9WC19-F1
#
_entry.id   AF-A0AAE9WC19-F1
#
_cell.length_a   1.000
_cell.length_b   1.000
_cell.length_c   1.000
_cell.angle_alpha   90.00
_cell.angle_beta   90.00
_cell.angle_gamma   90.00
#
_symmetry.space_group_name_H-M   'P 1'
#
loop_
_entity.id
_entity.type
_entity.pdbx_description
1 polymer ?
#
loop_
_entity_poly.entity_id
_entity_poly.type
_entity_poly.pdbx_seq_one_letter_code
_entity_poly.pdbx_strand_id
1 'polypeptide(L)'
;MGKVKGPGLAIVKKKIRDNERLLKKENLPANVRVEHERALAALQDQLQGVQLEHKKMKYYERYKKIRFFERKKAERHIKQLEKRLEDPSVDISEKGKMKEQLHKYKIDLLYIKGFPPLVKYVSLYAEGTADSTEETRKKIWREMEERLLSGKAQKLGPSGSNNIPVQQKQAAQEELDDEFFEK
;
A
#
# COMPACT_ATOMS: atom_id res chain seq x y z
N MET A 1 4.88 -1.08 -17.51
CA MET A 1 3.95 -0.85 -16.39
C MET A 1 2.56 -1.24 -16.85
N GLY A 2 1.94 -2.23 -16.22
CA GLY A 2 0.69 -2.84 -16.69
C GLY A 2 -0.48 -1.88 -16.57
N LYS A 3 -1.29 -1.76 -17.63
CA LYS A 3 -2.63 -1.16 -17.54
C LYS A 3 -3.40 -1.92 -16.45
N VAL A 4 -4.20 -1.21 -15.65
CA VAL A 4 -5.14 -1.83 -14.71
C VAL A 4 -5.93 -2.90 -15.48
N LYS A 5 -5.80 -4.16 -15.06
CA LYS A 5 -6.36 -5.29 -15.81
C LYS A 5 -7.86 -5.33 -15.55
N GLY A 6 -8.66 -4.94 -16.54
CA GLY A 6 -10.12 -4.93 -16.42
C GLY A 6 -10.78 -3.79 -17.19
N PRO A 7 -12.12 -3.70 -17.16
CA PRO A 7 -12.83 -2.57 -17.73
C PRO A 7 -12.40 -1.28 -17.02
N GLY A 8 -12.07 -0.25 -17.80
CA GLY A 8 -11.65 1.03 -17.23
C GLY A 8 -12.74 1.65 -16.35
N LEU A 9 -12.34 2.45 -15.34
CA LEU A 9 -13.24 3.08 -14.37
C LEU A 9 -14.44 3.80 -15.04
N ALA A 10 -14.21 4.50 -16.14
CA ALA A 10 -15.25 5.20 -16.89
C ALA A 10 -16.29 4.24 -17.49
N ILE A 11 -15.86 3.06 -17.93
CA ILE A 11 -16.74 2.03 -18.52
C ILE A 11 -17.65 1.44 -17.44
N VAL A 12 -17.09 1.12 -16.26
CA VAL A 12 -17.88 0.58 -15.14
C VAL A 12 -18.90 1.61 -14.66
N LYS A 13 -18.49 2.87 -14.46
CA LYS A 13 -19.41 3.98 -14.11
C LYS A 13 -20.49 4.21 -15.17
N LYS A 14 -20.17 4.05 -16.46
CA LYS A 14 -21.17 4.13 -17.54
C LYS A 14 -22.21 3.01 -17.39
N LYS A 15 -21.77 1.76 -17.23
CA LYS A 15 -22.68 0.61 -17.07
C LYS A 15 -23.60 0.73 -15.85
N ILE A 16 -23.10 1.26 -14.74
CA ILE A 16 -23.92 1.54 -13.53
C ILE A 16 -25.01 2.54 -13.86
N ARG A 17 -24.65 3.71 -14.42
CA ARG A 17 -25.63 4.75 -14.80
C ARG A 17 -26.66 4.25 -15.80
N ASP A 18 -26.25 3.42 -16.76
CA ASP A 18 -27.17 2.85 -17.76
C ASP A 18 -28.17 1.87 -17.11
N ASN A 19 -27.72 1.04 -16.14
CA ASN A 19 -28.61 0.16 -15.36
C ASN A 19 -29.54 0.96 -14.43
N GLU A 20 -29.04 1.97 -13.73
CA GLU A 20 -29.87 2.85 -12.87
C GLU A 20 -30.95 3.56 -13.68
N ARG A 21 -30.62 4.05 -14.88
CA ARG A 21 -31.59 4.67 -15.80
C ARG A 21 -32.65 3.68 -16.28
N LEU A 22 -32.27 2.42 -16.50
CA LEU A 22 -33.20 1.38 -16.92
C LEU A 22 -34.17 1.00 -15.79
N LEU A 23 -33.67 0.86 -14.56
CA LEU A 23 -34.47 0.53 -13.37
C LEU A 23 -35.45 1.65 -12.98
N LYS A 24 -35.16 2.90 -13.34
CA LYS A 24 -36.08 4.03 -13.16
C LYS A 24 -37.30 4.03 -14.09
N LYS A 25 -37.35 3.16 -15.11
CA LYS A 25 -38.51 3.07 -16.01
C LYS A 25 -39.65 2.31 -15.32
N GLU A 26 -40.85 2.88 -15.35
CA GLU A 26 -42.01 2.30 -14.66
C GLU A 26 -42.50 0.99 -15.29
N ASN A 27 -42.42 0.88 -16.62
CA ASN A 27 -43.02 -0.22 -17.39
C ASN A 27 -42.00 -1.34 -17.71
N LEU A 28 -41.33 -1.88 -16.69
CA LEU A 28 -40.28 -2.90 -16.83
C LEU A 28 -40.78 -4.28 -16.35
N PRO A 29 -40.64 -5.36 -17.14
CA PRO A 29 -40.99 -6.70 -16.68
C PRO A 29 -40.22 -7.10 -15.41
N ALA A 30 -40.88 -7.81 -14.49
CA ALA A 30 -40.30 -8.19 -13.20
C ALA A 30 -38.99 -8.97 -13.33
N ASN A 31 -38.92 -9.91 -14.27
CA ASN A 31 -37.70 -10.71 -14.52
C ASN A 31 -36.51 -9.83 -14.92
N VAL A 32 -36.75 -8.86 -15.81
CA VAL A 32 -35.74 -7.91 -16.30
C VAL A 32 -35.29 -7.00 -15.15
N ARG A 33 -36.21 -6.53 -14.30
CA ARG A 33 -35.88 -5.74 -13.13
C ARG A 33 -34.92 -6.47 -12.19
N VAL A 34 -35.24 -7.71 -11.81
CA VAL A 34 -34.40 -8.52 -10.91
C VAL A 34 -33.02 -8.79 -11.50
N GLU A 35 -32.93 -9.03 -12.80
CA GLU A 35 -31.64 -9.24 -13.47
C GLU A 35 -30.75 -7.99 -13.41
N HIS A 36 -31.32 -6.81 -13.70
CA HIS A 36 -30.58 -5.55 -13.68
C HIS A 36 -30.22 -5.10 -12.26
N GLU A 37 -31.04 -5.37 -11.25
CA GLU A 37 -30.68 -5.14 -9.84
C GLU A 37 -29.48 -5.99 -9.42
N ARG A 38 -29.46 -7.28 -9.79
CA ARG A 38 -28.31 -8.17 -9.54
C ARG A 38 -27.07 -7.70 -10.30
N ALA A 39 -27.23 -7.30 -11.55
CA ALA A 39 -26.14 -6.77 -12.37
C ALA A 39 -25.58 -5.47 -11.78
N LEU A 40 -26.45 -4.59 -11.27
CA LEU A 40 -26.06 -3.33 -10.64
C LEU A 40 -25.24 -3.57 -9.36
N ALA A 41 -25.67 -4.50 -8.50
CA ALA A 41 -24.91 -4.88 -7.31
C ALA A 41 -23.51 -5.42 -7.68
N ALA A 42 -23.42 -6.28 -8.69
CA ALA A 42 -22.13 -6.80 -9.17
C ALA A 42 -21.23 -5.68 -9.76
N LEU A 43 -21.82 -4.72 -10.49
CA LEU A 43 -21.09 -3.59 -11.06
C LEU A 43 -20.59 -2.63 -9.97
N GLN A 44 -21.32 -2.46 -8.87
CA GLN A 44 -20.90 -1.66 -7.72
C GLN A 44 -19.69 -2.29 -7.01
N ASP A 45 -19.69 -3.60 -6.78
CA ASP A 45 -18.52 -4.31 -6.22
C ASP A 45 -17.29 -4.20 -7.15
N GLN A 46 -17.52 -4.36 -8.47
CA GLN A 46 -16.46 -4.12 -9.47
C GLN A 46 -15.93 -2.69 -9.44
N LEU A 47 -16.80 -1.69 -9.26
CA LEU A 47 -16.40 -0.28 -9.18
C LEU A 47 -15.46 -0.06 -8.00
N GLN A 48 -15.78 -0.62 -6.83
CA GLN A 48 -14.95 -0.51 -5.63
C GLN A 48 -13.57 -1.12 -5.87
N GLY A 49 -13.51 -2.32 -6.46
CA GLY A 49 -12.24 -2.97 -6.81
C GLY A 49 -11.36 -2.11 -7.73
N VAL A 50 -11.95 -1.55 -8.79
CA VAL A 50 -11.25 -0.69 -9.74
C VAL A 50 -10.77 0.61 -9.09
N GLN A 51 -11.59 1.23 -8.23
CA GLN A 51 -11.21 2.45 -7.50
C GLN A 51 -10.02 2.20 -6.57
N LEU A 52 -10.02 1.09 -5.84
CA LEU A 52 -8.90 0.71 -4.96
C LEU A 52 -7.62 0.48 -5.77
N GLU A 53 -7.69 -0.21 -6.91
CA GLU A 53 -6.54 -0.39 -7.79
C GLU A 53 -5.99 0.97 -8.29
N HIS A 54 -6.87 1.88 -8.71
CA HIS A 54 -6.48 3.22 -9.13
C HIS A 54 -5.82 4.00 -7.99
N LYS A 55 -6.33 3.92 -6.75
CA LYS A 55 -5.73 4.55 -5.56
C LYS A 55 -4.33 3.97 -5.27
N LYS A 56 -4.16 2.64 -5.34
CA LYS A 56 -2.84 1.98 -5.22
C LYS A 56 -1.85 2.50 -6.25
N MET A 57 -2.26 2.59 -7.52
CA MET A 57 -1.39 3.09 -8.59
C MET A 57 -1.04 4.56 -8.40
N LYS A 58 -1.99 5.40 -7.99
CA LYS A 58 -1.75 6.82 -7.69
C LYS A 58 -0.72 6.99 -6.58
N TYR A 59 -0.82 6.23 -5.48
CA TYR A 59 0.17 6.28 -4.41
C TYR A 59 1.51 5.70 -4.82
N TYR A 60 1.53 4.59 -5.55
CA TYR A 60 2.75 4.04 -6.10
C TYR A 60 3.49 5.09 -6.95
N GLU A 61 2.81 5.73 -7.89
CA GLU A 61 3.40 6.75 -8.77
C GLU A 61 3.90 7.97 -7.98
N ARG A 62 3.15 8.42 -6.98
CA ARG A 62 3.53 9.53 -6.10
C ARG A 62 4.80 9.22 -5.29
N TYR A 63 4.91 8.02 -4.74
CA TYR A 63 5.96 7.67 -3.76
C TYR A 63 7.09 6.81 -4.34
N LYS A 64 6.99 6.31 -5.58
CA LYS A 64 8.00 5.39 -6.16
C LYS A 64 9.40 5.99 -6.17
N LYS A 65 9.53 7.30 -6.42
CA LYS A 65 10.83 7.98 -6.47
C LYS A 65 11.43 8.10 -5.08
N ILE A 66 10.64 8.57 -4.10
CA ILE A 66 11.07 8.67 -2.69
C ILE A 66 11.50 7.29 -2.18
N ARG A 67 10.63 6.27 -2.31
CA ARG A 67 10.92 4.88 -1.92
C ARG A 67 12.14 4.30 -2.65
N PHE A 68 12.38 4.68 -3.90
CA PHE A 68 13.58 4.25 -4.64
C PHE A 68 14.86 4.82 -4.03
N PHE A 69 14.89 6.12 -3.74
CA PHE A 69 16.07 6.75 -3.15
C PHE A 69 16.33 6.25 -1.73
N GLU A 70 15.29 6.13 -0.90
CA GLU A 70 15.43 5.58 0.44
C GLU A 70 15.90 4.12 0.42
N ARG A 71 15.35 3.31 -0.49
CA ARG A 71 15.80 1.91 -0.68
C ARG A 71 17.28 1.86 -1.05
N LYS A 72 17.70 2.68 -2.01
CA LYS A 72 19.11 2.75 -2.43
C LYS A 72 20.02 3.21 -1.31
N LYS A 73 19.56 4.15 -0.47
CA LYS A 73 20.29 4.63 0.70
C LYS A 73 20.48 3.49 1.72
N ALA A 74 19.40 2.80 2.09
CA ALA A 74 19.45 1.65 2.99
C ALA A 74 20.35 0.52 2.46
N GLU A 75 20.18 0.13 1.19
CA GLU A 75 21.02 -0.89 0.53
C GLU A 75 22.51 -0.52 0.54
N ARG A 76 22.84 0.75 0.29
CA ARG A 76 24.23 1.23 0.34
C ARG A 76 24.80 1.12 1.74
N HIS A 77 24.08 1.59 2.76
CA HIS A 77 24.56 1.52 4.15
C HIS A 77 24.73 0.08 4.63
N ILE A 78 23.79 -0.82 4.30
CA ILE A 78 23.91 -2.26 4.59
C ILE A 78 25.21 -2.80 4.01
N LYS A 79 25.47 -2.59 2.72
CA LYS A 79 26.68 -3.07 2.05
C LYS A 79 27.97 -2.50 2.65
N GLN A 80 27.96 -1.21 3.02
CA GLN A 80 29.12 -0.55 3.63
C GLN A 80 29.41 -1.11 5.03
N LEU A 81 28.37 -1.33 5.84
CA LEU A 81 28.50 -1.89 7.18
C LEU A 81 28.90 -3.37 7.15
N GLU A 82 28.33 -4.17 6.25
CA GLU A 82 28.72 -5.57 6.05
C GLU A 82 30.20 -5.67 5.68
N LYS A 83 30.65 -4.89 4.69
CA LYS A 83 32.07 -4.85 4.30
C LYS A 83 32.99 -4.38 5.44
N ARG A 84 32.57 -3.39 6.25
CA ARG A 84 33.37 -2.90 7.38
C ARG A 84 33.41 -3.89 8.54
N LEU A 85 32.36 -4.69 8.72
CA LEU A 85 32.32 -5.75 9.74
C LEU A 85 33.24 -6.93 9.41
N GLU A 86 33.53 -7.17 8.12
CA GLU A 86 34.51 -8.16 7.66
C GLU A 86 35.96 -7.76 7.96
N ASP A 87 36.22 -6.47 8.21
CA ASP A 87 37.57 -5.97 8.48
C ASP A 87 38.03 -6.39 9.89
N PRO A 88 39.13 -7.18 10.00
CA PRO A 88 39.64 -7.65 11.28
C PRO A 88 40.20 -6.53 12.16
N SER A 89 40.55 -5.37 11.59
CA SER A 89 41.14 -4.22 12.31
C SER A 89 40.14 -3.42 13.16
N VAL A 90 38.84 -3.65 12.97
CA VAL A 90 37.79 -2.91 13.68
C VAL A 90 37.63 -3.43 15.12
N ASP A 91 37.66 -2.50 16.07
CA ASP A 91 37.50 -2.76 17.50
C ASP A 91 36.16 -3.44 17.83
N ILE A 92 36.14 -4.21 18.91
CA ILE A 92 34.97 -4.98 19.36
C ILE A 92 33.80 -4.05 19.73
N SER A 93 34.09 -2.90 20.36
CA SER A 93 33.07 -1.89 20.69
C SER A 93 32.46 -1.27 19.44
N GLU A 94 33.29 -0.95 18.44
CA GLU A 94 32.82 -0.46 17.14
C GLU A 94 32.00 -1.51 16.38
N LYS A 95 32.41 -2.78 16.42
CA LYS A 95 31.68 -3.90 15.83
C LYS A 95 30.27 -4.04 16.41
N GLY A 96 30.10 -3.81 17.72
CA GLY A 96 28.78 -3.78 18.37
C GLY A 96 27.86 -2.73 17.75
N LYS A 97 28.31 -1.48 17.73
CA LYS A 97 27.55 -0.35 17.14
C LYS A 97 27.25 -0.56 15.66
N MET A 98 28.18 -1.11 14.90
CA MET A 98 28.00 -1.44 13.47
C MET A 98 26.91 -2.48 13.26
N LYS A 99 26.82 -3.50 14.11
CA LYS A 99 25.77 -4.52 14.06
C LYS A 99 24.38 -3.96 14.37
N GLU A 100 24.28 -3.07 15.36
CA GLU A 100 23.03 -2.37 15.68
C GLU A 100 22.56 -1.50 14.51
N GLN A 101 23.46 -0.73 13.91
CA GLN A 101 23.16 0.07 12.72
C GLN A 101 22.74 -0.81 11.53
N LEU A 102 23.43 -1.93 11.33
CA LEU A 102 23.09 -2.89 10.28
C LEU A 102 21.68 -3.46 10.49
N HIS A 103 21.32 -3.79 11.72
CA HIS A 103 19.99 -4.27 12.08
C HIS A 103 18.93 -3.21 11.75
N LYS A 104 19.15 -1.95 12.17
CA LYS A 104 18.26 -0.83 11.85
C LYS A 104 18.04 -0.68 10.35
N TYR A 105 19.11 -0.63 9.54
CA TYR A 105 18.96 -0.48 8.09
C TYR A 105 18.29 -1.67 7.42
N LYS A 106 18.43 -2.88 7.97
CA LYS A 106 17.69 -4.07 7.50
C LYS A 106 16.19 -3.92 7.74
N ILE A 107 15.78 -3.41 8.90
CA ILE A 107 14.37 -3.10 9.19
C ILE A 107 13.87 -1.97 8.29
N ASP A 108 14.66 -0.92 8.09
CA ASP A 108 14.30 0.19 7.20
C ASP A 108 14.07 -0.31 5.76
N LEU A 109 14.91 -1.23 5.28
CA LEU A 109 14.73 -1.87 3.97
C LEU A 109 13.41 -2.67 3.89
N LEU A 110 13.06 -3.39 4.97
CA LEU A 110 11.80 -4.12 5.07
C LEU A 110 10.61 -3.18 5.12
N TYR A 111 10.69 -2.08 5.86
CA TYR A 111 9.68 -1.03 5.89
C TYR A 111 9.42 -0.49 4.48
N ILE A 112 10.48 -0.09 3.77
CA ILE A 112 10.36 0.48 2.41
C ILE A 112 9.74 -0.52 1.42
N LYS A 113 10.10 -1.81 1.52
CA LYS A 113 9.59 -2.87 0.64
C LYS A 113 8.17 -3.33 0.99
N GLY A 114 7.89 -3.48 2.28
CA GLY A 114 6.65 -4.02 2.85
C GLY A 114 5.57 -2.98 3.14
N PHE A 115 5.81 -1.70 2.85
CA PHE A 115 4.84 -0.64 3.14
C PHE A 115 3.48 -0.86 2.46
N PRO A 116 2.34 -0.70 3.17
CA PRO A 116 1.01 -0.90 2.61
C PRO A 116 0.72 0.00 1.39
N PRO A 117 0.16 -0.52 0.28
CA PRO A 117 0.00 0.23 -0.97
C PRO A 117 -1.16 1.23 -0.97
N LEU A 118 -2.11 1.13 -0.03
CA LEU A 118 -3.27 2.01 0.10
C LEU A 118 -3.11 3.09 1.17
N VAL A 119 -1.93 3.18 1.79
CA VAL A 119 -1.64 4.15 2.85
C VAL A 119 -0.64 5.18 2.34
N LYS A 120 -0.73 6.42 2.83
CA LYS A 120 0.25 7.47 2.55
C LYS A 120 1.62 7.04 3.06
N TYR A 121 2.62 7.00 2.17
CA TYR A 121 3.99 6.65 2.57
C TYR A 121 4.58 7.71 3.50
N VAL A 122 5.13 7.28 4.64
CA VAL A 122 5.89 8.12 5.56
C VAL A 122 7.38 7.86 5.35
N SER A 123 8.10 8.90 4.94
CA SER A 123 9.54 8.84 4.66
C SER A 123 10.34 8.60 5.93
N LEU A 124 11.40 7.78 5.82
CA LEU A 124 12.32 7.48 6.92
C LEU A 124 13.44 8.51 7.05
N TYR A 125 13.84 9.13 5.94
CA TYR A 125 15.02 9.99 5.88
C TYR A 125 14.73 11.44 5.49
N ALA A 126 13.45 11.85 5.43
CA ALA A 126 13.06 13.24 5.24
C ALA A 126 12.94 13.96 6.59
N GLU A 127 13.43 15.19 6.65
CA GLU A 127 13.33 16.07 7.82
C GLU A 127 11.98 16.83 7.79
N GLY A 128 11.38 17.07 8.95
CA GLY A 128 10.16 17.88 9.09
C GLY A 128 8.81 17.15 8.98
N THR A 129 8.75 15.87 9.34
CA THR A 129 7.47 15.13 9.40
C THR A 129 6.70 15.44 10.68
N ALA A 130 5.38 15.66 10.59
CA ALA A 130 4.53 15.94 11.75
C ALA A 130 4.48 14.77 12.74
N ASP A 131 4.31 15.05 14.04
CA ASP A 131 4.38 14.06 15.12
C ASP A 131 3.41 12.87 14.94
N SER A 132 2.18 13.12 14.46
CA SER A 132 1.20 12.06 14.18
C SER A 132 1.66 11.08 13.09
N THR A 133 2.48 11.54 12.14
CA THR A 133 3.07 10.67 11.11
C THR A 133 4.23 9.85 11.65
N GLU A 134 4.87 10.28 12.74
CA GLU A 134 5.92 9.50 13.37
C GLU A 134 5.39 8.29 14.14
N GLU A 135 4.22 8.41 14.77
CA GLU A 135 3.60 7.31 15.52
C GLU A 135 3.20 6.15 14.60
N THR A 136 2.55 6.48 13.48
CA THR A 136 2.20 5.50 12.44
C THR A 136 3.45 4.83 11.86
N ARG A 137 4.51 5.60 11.61
CA ARG A 137 5.83 5.07 11.22
C ARG A 137 6.35 4.09 12.26
N LYS A 138 6.42 4.48 13.54
CA LYS A 138 6.92 3.63 14.65
C LYS A 138 6.12 2.35 14.80
N LYS A 139 4.80 2.39 14.58
CA LYS A 139 3.94 1.20 14.62
C LYS A 139 4.27 0.21 13.50
N ILE A 140 4.33 0.69 12.25
CA ILE A 140 4.68 -0.16 11.11
C ILE A 140 6.12 -0.66 11.22
N TRP A 141 7.04 0.17 11.71
CA TRP A 141 8.44 -0.21 11.90
C TRP A 141 8.59 -1.34 12.93
N ARG A 142 7.92 -1.24 14.09
CA ARG A 142 7.89 -2.32 15.10
C ARG A 142 7.30 -3.61 14.55
N GLU A 143 6.21 -3.52 13.78
CA GLU A 143 5.64 -4.69 13.13
C GLU A 143 6.63 -5.36 12.15
N MET A 144 7.46 -4.58 11.44
CA MET A 144 8.50 -5.12 10.56
C MET A 144 9.68 -5.74 11.32
N GLU A 145 10.03 -5.18 12.47
CA GLU A 145 11.05 -5.73 13.38
C GLU A 145 10.62 -7.08 13.95
N GLU A 146 9.39 -7.19 14.48
CA GLU A 146 8.82 -8.45 14.94
C GLU A 146 8.81 -9.51 13.84
N ARG A 147 8.47 -9.11 12.61
CA ARG A 147 8.49 -10.01 11.44
C ARG A 147 9.91 -10.49 11.13
N LEU A 148 10.91 -9.61 11.17
CA LEU A 148 12.31 -9.96 10.94
C LEU A 148 12.80 -10.97 11.99
N LEU A 149 12.48 -10.75 13.27
CA LEU A 149 12.84 -11.64 14.37
C LEU A 149 12.14 -13.00 14.28
N SER A 150 10.88 -13.02 13.85
CA SER A 150 10.08 -14.25 13.74
C SER A 150 10.53 -15.19 12.62
N GLY A 151 11.45 -14.77 11.73
CA GLY A 151 11.96 -15.57 10.62
C GLY A 151 10.91 -15.98 9.58
N LYS A 152 9.67 -15.47 9.67
CA LYS A 152 8.59 -15.80 8.74
C LYS A 152 8.91 -15.19 7.37
N ALA A 153 9.39 -16.04 6.48
CA ALA A 153 9.71 -15.68 5.10
C ALA A 153 8.50 -15.04 4.42
N GLN A 154 8.81 -14.00 3.68
CA GLN A 154 7.86 -13.09 3.11
C GLN A 154 7.11 -13.74 1.94
N LYS A 155 5.82 -14.08 2.10
CA LYS A 155 4.90 -14.14 0.94
C LYS A 155 4.56 -12.70 0.55
N LEU A 156 5.54 -11.95 0.01
CA LEU A 156 5.22 -10.78 -0.80
C LEU A 156 4.87 -11.31 -2.18
N GLY A 157 3.61 -11.17 -2.59
CA GLY A 157 3.26 -11.35 -4.00
C GLY A 157 4.13 -10.43 -4.87
N PRO A 158 4.36 -10.77 -6.15
CA PRO A 158 5.18 -9.98 -7.04
C PRO A 158 4.61 -8.57 -7.13
N SER A 159 5.26 -7.61 -6.48
CA SER A 159 4.83 -6.21 -6.39
C SER A 159 3.46 -5.99 -5.73
N GLY A 160 3.44 -5.86 -4.40
CA GLY A 160 2.39 -5.10 -3.70
C GLY A 160 1.03 -5.77 -3.51
N SER A 161 0.88 -7.06 -3.81
CA SER A 161 -0.35 -7.82 -3.50
C SER A 161 -0.24 -8.51 -2.13
N ASN A 162 -0.16 -7.75 -1.04
CA ASN A 162 -0.36 -8.32 0.29
C ASN A 162 -1.69 -7.82 0.86
N ASN A 163 -2.55 -8.80 1.18
CA ASN A 163 -3.86 -8.63 1.75
C ASN A 163 -3.82 -7.67 2.93
N ILE A 164 -4.58 -6.59 2.80
CA ILE A 164 -4.88 -5.68 3.89
C ILE A 164 -5.78 -6.44 4.87
N PRO A 165 -5.49 -6.46 6.18
CA PRO A 165 -6.40 -7.00 7.18
C PRO A 165 -7.78 -6.33 7.03
N VAL A 166 -8.86 -7.10 7.08
CA VAL A 166 -10.24 -6.66 6.82
C VAL A 166 -10.63 -5.38 7.60
N GLN A 167 -10.01 -5.14 8.76
CA GLN A 167 -10.20 -3.96 9.60
C GLN A 167 -9.75 -2.64 8.95
N GLN A 168 -8.71 -2.67 8.09
CA GLN A 168 -8.22 -1.48 7.36
C GLN A 168 -9.02 -1.22 6.07
N LYS A 169 -9.85 -2.16 5.60
CA LYS A 169 -10.82 -1.88 4.52
C LYS A 169 -11.88 -0.87 4.98
N GLN A 170 -12.34 -0.97 6.23
CA GLN A 170 -13.38 -0.11 6.80
C GLN A 170 -12.89 1.32 7.01
N ALA A 171 -11.71 1.52 7.61
CA ALA A 171 -11.10 2.86 7.73
C ALA A 171 -10.74 3.50 6.38
N ALA A 172 -10.34 2.69 5.38
CA ALA A 172 -10.13 3.20 4.02
C ALA A 172 -11.43 3.51 3.28
N GLN A 173 -12.57 2.97 3.75
CA GLN A 173 -13.92 3.27 3.26
C GLN A 173 -14.39 4.63 3.79
N GLU A 174 -14.23 4.88 5.09
CA GLU A 174 -14.57 6.18 5.71
C GLU A 174 -13.79 7.35 5.08
N GLU A 175 -12.47 7.22 4.89
CA GLU A 175 -11.68 8.27 4.22
C GLU A 175 -12.01 8.45 2.73
N LEU A 176 -12.61 7.44 2.07
CA LEU A 176 -13.05 7.56 0.67
C LEU A 176 -14.39 8.27 0.55
N ASP A 177 -15.25 8.13 1.55
CA ASP A 177 -16.56 8.77 1.59
C ASP A 177 -16.42 10.26 1.97
N ASP A 178 -15.52 10.59 2.90
CA ASP A 178 -15.23 11.99 3.28
C ASP A 178 -14.61 12.82 2.12
N GLU A 179 -13.67 12.25 1.36
CA GLU A 179 -13.10 12.91 0.16
C GLU A 179 -14.14 13.07 -0.99
N PHE A 180 -15.27 12.35 -0.95
CA PHE A 180 -16.30 12.39 -2.00
C PHE A 180 -17.41 13.42 -1.71
N PHE A 181 -17.69 13.73 -0.44
CA PHE A 181 -18.72 14.72 -0.05
C PHE A 181 -18.20 16.17 0.09
N GLU A 182 -16.88 16.39 0.04
CA GLU A 182 -16.28 17.74 0.05
C GLU A 182 -16.22 18.46 -1.32
N LYS A 183 -17.09 18.12 -2.28
CA LYS A 183 -17.22 18.88 -3.54
C LYS A 183 -18.64 19.14 -3.99
#